data_AF-A0A970UZZ6-F1
#
_entry.id   AF-A0A970UZZ6-F1
#
_cell.length_a   1.000
_cell.length_b   1.000
_cell.length_c   1.000
_cell.angle_alpha   90.00
_cell.angle_beta   90.00
_cell.angle_gamma   90.00
#
_symmetry.space_group_name_H-M   'P 1'
#
loop_
_entity.id
_entity.type
_entity.pdbx_description
1 polymer ?
#
loop_
_entity_poly.entity_id
_entity_poly.type
_entity_poly.pdbx_seq_one_letter_code
_entity_poly.pdbx_strand_id
1 'polypeptide(L)'
;AKPAAITFPLLAALLELWQRRTITRRYYLLPLLLAGAVAALAAYAQAVGGATSALADGPLTARLLNAMAAIGAYGWQTLWPRHLALQCQHRWPLLPHYWQHGLIVTLLLGVGLTLLIRRLVWQWQHCAGEWQTNAPWWQVRLTAALLFPLLAVAPMLGIAHFGIHARADRFTYLPAIGISMLLLAVGARLTRRLSRRRRLLLAAAGVAALLLLAQQTQQQARLWRNEATLFGNTLALDGPENIQAHLALSKYHYEVSHNLPLARHHLTEALQRDPANAGQYGFLLAIMLLEEGETAAVAAVAAQQLAWVEEFKRRLAANDAKATQLRYAIPSLLAFAAQHIAEGDYELAQEKLDYLARLRPDSPWVPWLRYLQAQRQGDVAAAAKARRAVRRAHGEPYLRHRFLE
;
A
#
# COMPACT_ATOMS: atom_id res chain seq x y z
N ALA A 1 7.61 -5.80 -0.92
CA ALA A 1 8.49 -6.98 -0.99
C ALA A 1 8.64 -7.72 0.35
N LYS A 2 8.80 -7.03 1.49
CA LYS A 2 9.27 -7.63 2.77
C LYS A 2 8.50 -8.85 3.34
N PRO A 3 7.16 -8.95 3.35
CA PRO A 3 6.50 -10.11 3.99
C PRO A 3 6.51 -11.41 3.15
N ALA A 4 6.69 -11.33 1.83
CA ALA A 4 6.72 -12.53 0.96
C ALA A 4 7.99 -13.39 1.17
N ALA A 5 9.04 -12.82 1.77
CA ALA A 5 10.25 -13.56 2.12
C ALA A 5 9.97 -14.67 3.15
N ILE A 6 8.93 -14.51 3.98
CA ILE A 6 8.54 -15.49 5.01
C ILE A 6 8.12 -16.82 4.36
N THR A 7 7.53 -16.77 3.16
CA THR A 7 7.05 -17.97 2.47
C THR A 7 8.05 -18.51 1.45
N PHE A 8 9.17 -17.80 1.22
CA PHE A 8 10.17 -18.18 0.23
C PHE A 8 10.71 -19.61 0.37
N PRO A 9 11.06 -20.12 1.57
CA PRO A 9 11.54 -21.50 1.69
C PRO A 9 10.51 -22.54 1.23
N LEU A 10 9.22 -22.30 1.49
CA LEU A 10 8.14 -23.17 1.05
C LEU A 10 7.93 -23.08 -0.47
N LEU A 11 7.99 -21.87 -1.03
CA LEU A 11 7.89 -21.65 -2.47
C LEU A 11 9.02 -22.34 -3.23
N ALA A 12 10.26 -22.25 -2.71
CA ALA A 12 11.41 -22.94 -3.27
C ALA A 12 11.23 -24.48 -3.23
N ALA A 13 10.75 -25.03 -2.10
CA ALA A 13 10.47 -26.45 -1.99
C ALA A 13 9.40 -26.92 -3.01
N LEU A 14 8.37 -26.12 -3.27
CA LEU A 14 7.38 -26.42 -4.32
C LEU A 14 7.98 -26.41 -5.73
N LEU A 15 8.95 -25.53 -5.99
CA LEU A 15 9.66 -25.51 -7.28
C LEU A 15 10.57 -26.73 -7.46
N GLU A 16 11.28 -27.16 -6.42
CA GLU A 16 12.05 -28.41 -6.46
C GLU A 16 11.11 -29.60 -6.75
N LEU A 17 9.98 -29.68 -6.04
CA LEU A 17 8.99 -30.73 -6.25
C LEU A 17 8.43 -30.72 -7.68
N TRP A 18 8.13 -29.53 -8.21
CA TRP A 18 7.68 -29.35 -9.60
C TRP A 18 8.70 -29.86 -10.63
N GLN A 19 9.98 -29.60 -10.36
CA GLN A 19 11.13 -30.03 -11.17
C GLN A 19 11.52 -31.50 -10.93
N ARG A 20 10.82 -32.21 -10.02
CA ARG A 20 11.14 -33.59 -9.59
C ARG A 20 12.50 -33.72 -8.92
N ARG A 21 12.97 -32.66 -8.29
CA ARG A 21 14.20 -32.65 -7.50
C ARG A 21 13.90 -33.03 -6.06
N THR A 22 14.89 -33.58 -5.38
CA THR A 22 14.76 -34.02 -3.98
C THR A 22 14.83 -32.83 -3.04
N ILE A 23 13.94 -32.80 -2.06
CA ILE A 23 13.93 -31.77 -1.01
C ILE A 23 14.80 -32.28 0.14
N THR A 24 16.02 -31.75 0.27
CA THR A 24 16.92 -32.12 1.37
C THR A 24 16.66 -31.25 2.59
N ARG A 25 16.25 -31.85 3.72
CA ARG A 25 15.92 -31.14 4.97
C ARG A 25 16.96 -30.10 5.41
N ARG A 26 18.25 -30.42 5.26
CA ARG A 26 19.38 -29.54 5.64
C ARG A 26 19.34 -28.18 4.96
N TYR A 27 18.93 -28.10 3.68
CA TYR A 27 18.91 -26.84 2.93
C TYR A 27 17.69 -25.96 3.25
N TYR A 28 16.64 -26.53 3.83
CA TYR A 28 15.38 -25.82 4.09
C TYR A 28 15.17 -25.46 5.56
N LEU A 29 15.77 -26.18 6.50
CA LEU A 29 15.59 -25.94 7.93
C LEU A 29 16.04 -24.53 8.36
N LEU A 30 17.26 -24.13 8.00
CA LEU A 30 17.78 -22.81 8.34
C LEU A 30 16.97 -21.67 7.69
N PRO A 31 16.66 -21.70 6.38
CA PRO A 31 15.77 -20.69 5.78
C PRO A 31 14.38 -20.62 6.40
N LEU A 32 13.78 -21.75 6.79
CA LEU A 32 12.49 -21.77 7.49
C LEU A 32 12.55 -21.11 8.86
N LEU A 33 13.60 -21.39 9.65
CA LEU A 33 13.81 -20.75 10.95
C LEU A 33 14.03 -19.24 10.80
N LEU A 34 14.84 -18.82 9.83
CA LEU A 34 15.06 -17.40 9.53
C LEU A 34 13.77 -16.71 9.09
N ALA A 35 12.97 -17.36 8.23
CA ALA A 35 11.67 -16.85 7.82
C ALA A 35 10.72 -16.66 9.01
N GLY A 36 10.69 -17.62 9.95
CA GLY A 36 9.92 -17.51 11.19
C GLY A 36 10.39 -16.36 12.08
N ALA A 37 11.70 -16.19 12.25
CA ALA A 37 12.28 -15.09 13.02
C ALA A 37 11.96 -13.71 12.42
N VAL A 38 12.08 -13.57 11.09
CA VAL A 38 11.72 -12.34 10.37
C VAL A 38 10.22 -12.05 10.49
N ALA A 39 9.37 -13.08 10.40
CA ALA A 39 7.93 -12.94 10.60
C ALA A 39 7.59 -12.41 12.01
N ALA A 40 8.21 -12.99 13.04
CA ALA A 40 8.02 -12.58 14.43
C ALA A 40 8.50 -11.14 14.65
N LEU A 41 9.68 -10.78 14.14
CA LEU A 41 10.21 -9.42 14.23
C LEU A 41 9.31 -8.42 13.50
N ALA A 42 8.79 -8.77 12.33
CA ALA A 42 7.89 -7.90 11.57
C ALA A 42 6.51 -7.74 12.24
N ALA A 43 6.00 -8.78 12.89
CA ALA A 43 4.79 -8.71 13.71
C ALA A 43 5.01 -7.80 14.93
N TYR A 44 6.13 -7.96 15.62
CA TYR A 44 6.52 -7.11 16.75
C TYR A 44 6.68 -5.64 16.34
N ALA A 45 7.43 -5.37 15.27
CA ALA A 45 7.66 -4.02 14.77
C ALA A 45 6.36 -3.30 14.37
N GLN A 46 5.37 -4.04 13.86
CA GLN A 46 4.06 -3.46 13.56
C GLN A 46 3.21 -3.22 14.79
N ALA A 47 3.23 -4.14 15.77
CA ALA A 47 2.54 -3.96 17.04
C ALA A 47 3.05 -2.69 17.77
N VAL A 48 4.36 -2.45 17.75
CA VAL A 48 4.97 -1.25 18.34
C VAL A 48 4.80 0.00 17.45
N GLY A 49 4.81 -0.16 16.12
CA GLY A 49 4.76 0.95 15.16
C GLY A 49 3.40 1.64 15.03
N GLY A 50 2.33 1.11 15.65
CA GLY A 50 0.99 1.72 15.68
C GLY A 50 0.30 1.86 14.32
N ALA A 51 0.86 1.27 13.25
CA ALA A 51 0.27 1.28 11.92
C ALA A 51 -0.70 0.10 11.77
N THR A 52 -1.84 0.16 12.46
CA THR A 52 -2.96 -0.76 12.25
C THR A 52 -3.88 -0.21 11.17
N SER A 53 -4.35 -1.07 10.28
CA SER A 53 -5.36 -0.70 9.29
C SER A 53 -6.76 -0.79 9.90
N ALA A 54 -7.76 -0.14 9.31
CA ALA A 54 -9.17 -0.35 9.68
C ALA A 54 -9.63 -1.82 9.61
N LEU A 55 -8.94 -2.66 8.83
CA LEU A 55 -9.19 -4.11 8.76
C LEU A 55 -8.54 -4.88 9.92
N ALA A 56 -7.49 -4.34 10.56
CA ALA A 56 -6.88 -4.91 11.76
C ALA A 56 -7.80 -4.77 12.96
N ASP A 57 -8.53 -3.66 13.02
CA ASP A 57 -9.54 -3.37 14.05
C ASP A 57 -10.87 -4.11 13.78
N GLY A 58 -11.02 -4.67 12.58
CA GLY A 58 -12.18 -5.48 12.19
C GLY A 58 -12.17 -6.89 12.80
N PRO A 59 -13.35 -7.52 12.95
CA PRO A 59 -13.46 -8.88 13.50
C PRO A 59 -12.78 -9.92 12.60
N LEU A 60 -12.45 -11.09 13.15
CA LEU A 60 -11.84 -12.20 12.40
C LEU A 60 -12.63 -12.55 11.13
N THR A 61 -13.96 -12.51 11.19
CA THR A 61 -14.85 -12.76 10.05
C THR A 61 -14.57 -11.80 8.88
N ALA A 62 -14.38 -10.51 9.16
CA ALA A 62 -14.04 -9.51 8.14
C ALA A 62 -12.72 -9.84 7.45
N ARG A 63 -11.71 -10.22 8.25
CA ARG A 63 -10.37 -10.58 7.76
C ARG A 63 -10.41 -11.84 6.89
N LEU A 64 -11.19 -12.84 7.28
CA LEU A 64 -11.38 -14.07 6.49
C LEU A 64 -12.11 -13.80 5.18
N LEU A 65 -13.19 -12.99 5.21
CA LEU A 65 -13.91 -12.61 3.99
C LEU A 65 -13.02 -11.83 3.02
N ASN A 66 -12.20 -10.90 3.53
CA ASN A 66 -11.22 -10.19 2.72
C ASN A 66 -10.18 -11.16 2.12
N ALA A 67 -9.64 -12.09 2.91
CA ALA A 67 -8.67 -13.07 2.44
C ALA A 67 -9.23 -13.92 1.29
N MET A 68 -10.47 -14.40 1.42
CA MET A 68 -11.14 -15.19 0.39
C MET A 68 -11.43 -14.36 -0.87
N ALA A 69 -11.91 -13.12 -0.71
CA ALA A 69 -12.13 -12.21 -1.83
C ALA A 69 -10.82 -11.89 -2.57
N ALA A 70 -9.74 -11.66 -1.83
CA ALA A 70 -8.43 -11.30 -2.36
C ALA A 70 -7.81 -12.43 -3.19
N ILE A 71 -7.90 -13.70 -2.77
CA ILE A 71 -7.37 -14.85 -3.53
C ILE A 71 -7.95 -14.87 -4.95
N GLY A 72 -9.27 -14.81 -5.08
CA GLY A 72 -9.91 -14.82 -6.41
C GLY A 72 -9.60 -13.56 -7.22
N ALA A 73 -9.54 -12.38 -6.58
CA ALA A 73 -9.16 -11.14 -7.26
C ALA A 73 -7.72 -11.20 -7.79
N TYR A 74 -6.76 -11.69 -7.01
CA TYR A 74 -5.38 -11.88 -7.46
C TYR A 74 -5.27 -12.90 -8.60
N GLY A 75 -6.07 -13.99 -8.54
CA GLY A 75 -6.17 -14.95 -9.63
C GLY A 75 -6.66 -14.32 -10.92
N TRP A 76 -7.76 -13.56 -10.86
CA TRP A 76 -8.32 -12.85 -12.01
C TRP A 76 -7.37 -11.82 -12.58
N GLN A 77 -6.78 -10.95 -11.74
CA GLN A 77 -5.87 -9.90 -12.20
C GLN A 77 -4.57 -10.45 -12.80
N THR A 78 -4.16 -11.66 -12.42
CA THR A 78 -3.01 -12.32 -13.07
C THR A 78 -3.33 -12.72 -14.50
N LEU A 79 -4.56 -13.15 -14.78
CA LEU A 79 -5.00 -13.57 -16.11
C LEU A 79 -5.46 -12.39 -16.98
N TRP A 80 -6.13 -11.42 -16.38
CA TRP A 80 -6.67 -10.25 -17.05
C TRP A 80 -6.47 -8.99 -16.17
N PRO A 81 -5.32 -8.30 -16.30
CA PRO A 81 -4.91 -7.19 -15.45
C PRO A 81 -5.68 -5.90 -15.77
N ARG A 82 -6.97 -5.88 -15.44
CA ARG A 82 -7.86 -4.72 -15.63
C ARG A 82 -8.17 -4.07 -14.28
N HIS A 83 -8.42 -2.76 -14.31
CA HIS A 83 -8.75 -1.96 -13.11
C HIS A 83 -7.68 -2.07 -12.01
N LEU A 84 -6.42 -1.90 -12.40
CA LEU A 84 -5.32 -1.87 -11.45
C LEU A 84 -5.30 -0.53 -10.69
N ALA A 85 -5.24 -0.60 -9.38
CA ALA A 85 -5.19 0.54 -8.46
C ALA A 85 -3.97 0.39 -7.55
N LEU A 86 -3.30 1.52 -7.27
CA LEU A 86 -2.07 1.51 -6.47
C LEU A 86 -2.32 0.97 -5.06
N GLN A 87 -3.47 1.31 -4.48
CA GLN A 87 -3.81 1.02 -3.09
C GLN A 87 -5.31 0.80 -2.92
N CYS A 88 -5.77 -0.45 -2.98
CA CYS A 88 -7.13 -0.77 -2.55
C CYS A 88 -7.20 -0.70 -1.02
N GLN A 89 -7.65 0.45 -0.52
CA GLN A 89 -8.02 0.61 0.87
C GLN A 89 -9.43 0.11 1.06
N HIS A 90 -9.57 -0.89 1.93
CA HIS A 90 -10.86 -1.42 2.29
C HIS A 90 -11.20 -1.00 3.72
N ARG A 91 -12.38 -0.39 3.89
CA ARG A 91 -12.89 0.03 5.19
C ARG A 91 -14.05 -0.87 5.56
N TRP A 92 -13.88 -1.63 6.63
CA TRP A 92 -14.98 -2.35 7.24
C TRP A 92 -16.04 -1.34 7.74
N PRO A 93 -17.37 -1.59 7.57
CA PRO A 93 -18.03 -2.83 7.16
C PRO A 93 -18.37 -2.94 5.66
N LEU A 94 -17.91 -2.01 4.82
CA LEU A 94 -18.08 -2.16 3.37
C LEU A 94 -17.39 -3.47 2.97
N LEU A 95 -17.87 -4.15 1.92
CA LEU A 95 -17.19 -5.31 1.33
C LEU A 95 -16.57 -4.90 -0.02
N PRO A 96 -15.41 -5.46 -0.44
CA PRO A 96 -14.82 -5.07 -1.71
C PRO A 96 -15.77 -5.46 -2.84
N HIS A 97 -15.98 -4.62 -3.86
CA HIS A 97 -16.98 -4.89 -4.91
C HIS A 97 -16.80 -6.25 -5.62
N TYR A 98 -15.59 -6.83 -5.57
CA TYR A 98 -15.24 -8.14 -6.12
C TYR A 98 -15.46 -9.35 -5.18
N TRP A 99 -16.03 -9.16 -3.98
CA TRP A 99 -16.04 -10.19 -2.93
C TRP A 99 -16.76 -11.48 -3.33
N GLN A 100 -17.90 -11.38 -4.03
CA GLN A 100 -18.72 -12.54 -4.41
C GLN A 100 -17.99 -13.46 -5.40
N HIS A 101 -17.41 -12.86 -6.45
CA HIS A 101 -16.62 -13.58 -7.45
C HIS A 101 -15.38 -14.21 -6.81
N GLY A 102 -14.70 -13.45 -5.94
CA GLY A 102 -13.54 -13.95 -5.22
C GLY A 102 -13.88 -15.13 -4.31
N LEU A 103 -15.03 -15.07 -3.62
CA LEU A 103 -15.52 -16.14 -2.75
C LEU A 103 -15.76 -17.44 -3.52
N ILE A 104 -16.48 -17.38 -4.64
CA ILE A 104 -16.79 -18.56 -5.47
C ILE A 104 -15.49 -19.21 -5.97
N VAL A 105 -14.57 -18.42 -6.52
CA VAL A 105 -13.28 -18.91 -7.01
C VAL A 105 -12.49 -19.57 -5.89
N THR A 106 -12.41 -18.94 -4.72
CA THR A 106 -11.68 -19.48 -3.57
C THR A 106 -12.27 -20.78 -3.06
N LEU A 107 -13.61 -20.89 -2.99
CA LEU A 107 -14.29 -22.12 -2.59
C LEU A 107 -14.04 -23.26 -3.59
N LEU A 108 -14.18 -22.99 -4.89
CA LEU A 108 -13.94 -23.99 -5.94
C LEU A 108 -12.48 -24.47 -5.93
N LEU A 109 -11.52 -23.55 -5.81
CA LEU A 109 -10.10 -23.88 -5.69
C LEU A 109 -9.82 -24.67 -4.41
N GLY A 110 -10.41 -24.29 -3.28
CA GLY A 110 -10.23 -24.96 -2.00
C GLY A 110 -10.75 -26.40 -2.01
N VAL A 111 -11.96 -26.63 -2.52
CA VAL A 111 -12.54 -27.98 -2.65
C VAL A 111 -11.71 -28.83 -3.62
N GLY A 112 -11.38 -28.28 -4.79
CA GLY A 112 -10.58 -28.99 -5.79
C GLY A 112 -9.19 -29.39 -5.28
N LEU A 113 -8.52 -28.47 -4.58
CA LEU A 113 -7.21 -28.73 -3.97
C LEU A 113 -7.30 -29.78 -2.86
N THR A 114 -8.33 -29.73 -2.03
CA THR A 114 -8.57 -30.70 -0.95
C THR A 114 -8.75 -32.11 -1.51
N LEU A 115 -9.58 -32.25 -2.55
CA LEU A 115 -9.80 -33.54 -3.22
C LEU A 115 -8.51 -34.07 -3.88
N LEU A 116 -7.72 -33.19 -4.50
CA LEU A 116 -6.45 -33.53 -5.13
C LEU A 116 -5.42 -34.00 -4.10
N ILE A 117 -5.28 -33.30 -2.97
CA ILE A 117 -4.39 -33.70 -1.87
C ILE A 117 -4.84 -35.03 -1.27
N ARG A 118 -6.14 -35.20 -0.99
CA ARG A 118 -6.68 -36.45 -0.44
C ARG A 118 -6.38 -37.65 -1.36
N ARG A 119 -6.54 -37.47 -2.67
CA ARG A 119 -6.20 -38.48 -3.67
C ARG A 119 -4.71 -38.80 -3.67
N LEU A 120 -3.85 -37.78 -3.65
CA LEU A 120 -2.40 -37.97 -3.62
C LEU A 120 -1.93 -38.69 -2.36
N VAL A 121 -2.48 -38.35 -1.19
CA VAL A 121 -2.19 -39.02 0.08
C VAL A 121 -2.64 -40.47 0.03
N TRP A 122 -3.84 -40.75 -0.46
CA TRP A 122 -4.33 -42.13 -0.64
C TRP A 122 -3.42 -42.95 -1.57
N GLN A 123 -3.04 -42.40 -2.72
CA GLN A 123 -2.12 -43.06 -3.66
C GLN A 123 -0.73 -43.24 -3.06
N TRP A 124 -0.23 -42.28 -2.28
CA TRP A 124 1.05 -42.39 -1.61
C TRP A 124 1.04 -43.50 -0.57
N GLN A 125 -0.04 -43.63 0.20
CA GLN A 125 -0.20 -44.71 1.19
C GLN A 125 -0.29 -46.09 0.53
N HIS A 126 -0.99 -46.21 -0.61
CA HIS A 126 -1.24 -47.50 -1.27
C HIS A 126 -0.11 -47.90 -2.25
N CYS A 127 0.70 -46.95 -2.73
CA CYS A 127 1.75 -47.18 -3.72
C CYS A 127 3.13 -46.72 -3.22
N ALA A 128 3.34 -46.64 -1.90
CA ALA A 128 4.53 -46.05 -1.27
C ALA A 128 5.85 -46.63 -1.79
N GLY A 129 5.92 -47.94 -2.01
CA GLY A 129 7.11 -48.65 -2.47
C GLY A 129 7.54 -48.32 -3.91
N GLU A 130 6.63 -47.84 -4.75
CA GLU A 130 6.89 -47.53 -6.17
C GLU A 130 6.67 -46.05 -6.51
N TRP A 131 6.49 -45.19 -5.50
CA TRP A 131 6.10 -43.80 -5.74
C TRP A 131 7.10 -43.05 -6.63
N GLN A 132 8.41 -43.26 -6.46
CA GLN A 132 9.40 -42.56 -7.28
C GLN A 132 9.28 -42.92 -8.78
N THR A 133 8.90 -44.15 -9.10
CA THR A 133 8.77 -44.68 -10.46
C THR A 133 7.38 -44.43 -11.05
N ASN A 134 6.32 -44.66 -10.26
CA ASN A 134 4.92 -44.68 -10.71
C ASN A 134 4.06 -43.51 -10.19
N ALA A 135 4.65 -42.53 -9.48
CA ALA A 135 3.88 -41.38 -9.01
C ALA A 135 3.16 -40.67 -10.15
N PRO A 136 1.92 -40.21 -9.93
CA PRO A 136 1.20 -39.36 -10.86
C PRO A 136 1.78 -37.94 -10.81
N TRP A 137 3.00 -37.77 -11.33
CA TRP A 137 3.77 -36.52 -11.32
C TRP A 137 3.01 -35.32 -11.90
N TRP A 138 2.03 -35.57 -12.76
CA TRP A 138 1.15 -34.50 -13.27
C TRP A 138 0.25 -33.93 -12.17
N GLN A 139 -0.27 -34.78 -11.26
CA GLN A 139 -1.07 -34.37 -10.10
C GLN A 139 -0.19 -33.63 -9.10
N VAL A 140 1.02 -34.14 -8.84
CA VAL A 140 2.00 -33.49 -7.97
C VAL A 140 2.33 -32.09 -8.48
N ARG A 141 2.60 -31.95 -9.79
CA ARG A 141 2.81 -30.65 -10.43
C ARG A 141 1.59 -29.75 -10.28
N LEU A 142 0.39 -30.26 -10.57
CA LEU A 142 -0.85 -29.49 -10.43
C LEU A 142 -1.05 -28.96 -9.00
N THR A 143 -0.83 -29.80 -7.99
CA THR A 143 -0.91 -29.42 -6.57
C THR A 143 0.12 -28.36 -6.23
N ALA A 144 1.38 -28.52 -6.67
CA ALA A 144 2.44 -27.54 -6.43
C ALA A 144 2.09 -26.19 -7.07
N ALA A 145 1.60 -26.18 -8.31
CA ALA A 145 1.18 -24.95 -8.99
C ALA A 145 -0.05 -24.28 -8.36
N LEU A 146 -0.98 -25.04 -7.77
CA LEU A 146 -2.13 -24.50 -7.05
C LEU A 146 -1.75 -23.98 -5.65
N LEU A 147 -0.83 -24.63 -4.95
CA LEU A 147 -0.34 -24.19 -3.63
C LEU A 147 0.57 -22.97 -3.71
N PHE A 148 1.39 -22.86 -4.76
CA PHE A 148 2.34 -21.78 -4.93
C PHE A 148 1.73 -20.38 -4.79
N PRO A 149 0.66 -20.00 -5.52
CA PRO A 149 0.09 -18.66 -5.41
C PRO A 149 -0.54 -18.41 -4.04
N LEU A 150 -1.14 -19.44 -3.42
CA LEU A 150 -1.74 -19.35 -2.09
C LEU A 150 -0.69 -19.07 -1.02
N LEU A 151 0.44 -19.77 -1.05
CA LEU A 151 1.55 -19.53 -0.13
C LEU A 151 2.24 -18.19 -0.40
N ALA A 152 2.37 -17.79 -1.67
CA ALA A 152 3.00 -16.53 -2.03
C ALA A 152 2.19 -15.32 -1.50
N VAL A 153 0.85 -15.41 -1.52
CA VAL A 153 -0.04 -14.32 -1.10
C VAL A 153 -0.42 -14.37 0.37
N ALA A 154 -0.28 -15.53 1.05
CA ALA A 154 -0.74 -15.72 2.43
C ALA A 154 -0.36 -14.61 3.42
N PRO A 155 0.88 -14.08 3.44
CA PRO A 155 1.25 -12.99 4.35
C PRO A 155 0.53 -11.66 4.07
N MET A 156 -0.06 -11.50 2.87
CA MET A 156 -0.69 -10.27 2.40
C MET A 156 -2.23 -10.32 2.41
N LEU A 157 -2.82 -11.43 2.87
CA LEU A 157 -4.28 -11.61 2.86
C LEU A 157 -5.01 -10.82 3.97
N GLY A 158 -4.26 -10.15 4.86
CA GLY A 158 -4.84 -9.41 6.00
C GLY A 158 -5.26 -10.30 7.18
N ILE A 159 -4.93 -11.60 7.15
CA ILE A 159 -5.11 -12.51 8.30
C ILE A 159 -4.11 -12.13 9.38
N ALA A 160 -2.82 -12.43 9.29
CA ALA A 160 -1.82 -11.79 10.14
C ALA A 160 -1.49 -10.42 9.52
N HIS A 161 -1.74 -9.32 10.21
CA HIS A 161 -1.74 -8.01 9.56
C HIS A 161 -0.34 -7.51 9.20
N PHE A 162 -0.15 -7.12 7.93
CA PHE A 162 1.05 -6.46 7.41
C PHE A 162 0.67 -5.20 6.62
N GLY A 163 0.69 -4.04 7.28
CA GLY A 163 0.47 -2.71 6.68
C GLY A 163 -1.01 -2.28 6.59
N ILE A 164 -1.25 -1.24 5.78
CA ILE A 164 -2.53 -0.51 5.70
C ILE A 164 -3.45 -0.94 4.55
N HIS A 165 -3.07 -1.96 3.78
CA HIS A 165 -3.78 -2.35 2.55
C HIS A 165 -4.56 -3.64 2.76
N ALA A 166 -5.80 -3.67 2.29
CA ALA A 166 -6.59 -4.91 2.28
C ALA A 166 -6.24 -5.81 1.09
N ARG A 167 -5.86 -5.19 -0.02
CA ARG A 167 -5.31 -5.81 -1.22
C ARG A 167 -4.38 -4.78 -1.87
N ALA A 168 -3.30 -5.23 -2.48
CA ALA A 168 -2.47 -4.34 -3.28
C ALA A 168 -1.95 -5.09 -4.51
N ASP A 169 -2.14 -4.50 -5.68
CA ASP A 169 -1.80 -5.13 -6.96
C ASP A 169 -0.31 -5.49 -7.06
N ARG A 170 0.56 -4.74 -6.36
CA ARG A 170 2.00 -5.03 -6.26
C ARG A 170 2.34 -6.39 -5.61
N PHE A 171 1.38 -7.13 -5.07
CA PHE A 171 1.59 -8.47 -4.53
C PHE A 171 1.25 -9.59 -5.51
N THR A 172 0.84 -9.28 -6.74
CA THR A 172 0.51 -10.25 -7.80
C THR A 172 1.72 -10.94 -8.43
N TYR A 173 2.90 -10.30 -8.45
CA TYR A 173 4.06 -10.80 -9.21
C TYR A 173 4.51 -12.21 -8.79
N LEU A 174 4.55 -12.50 -7.49
CA LEU A 174 5.01 -13.79 -7.00
C LEU A 174 3.93 -14.87 -7.19
N PRO A 175 2.65 -14.65 -6.81
CA PRO A 175 1.55 -15.55 -7.16
C PRO A 175 1.44 -15.87 -8.66
N ALA A 176 1.75 -14.90 -9.53
CA ALA A 176 1.68 -15.08 -10.98
C ALA A 176 2.61 -16.20 -11.50
N ILE A 177 3.71 -16.50 -10.80
CA ILE A 177 4.59 -17.63 -11.14
C ILE A 177 3.82 -18.95 -11.00
N GLY A 178 3.10 -19.14 -9.90
CA GLY A 178 2.32 -20.35 -9.66
C GLY A 178 1.16 -20.53 -10.65
N ILE A 179 0.48 -19.44 -11.00
CA ILE A 179 -0.55 -19.43 -12.04
C ILE A 179 0.06 -19.76 -13.41
N SER A 180 1.25 -19.24 -13.73
CA SER A 180 1.97 -19.57 -14.96
C SER A 180 2.36 -21.05 -15.02
N MET A 181 2.81 -21.62 -13.89
CA MET A 181 3.05 -23.06 -13.76
C MET A 181 1.77 -23.85 -14.01
N LEU A 182 0.63 -23.44 -13.41
CA LEU A 182 -0.66 -24.09 -13.59
C LEU A 182 -1.06 -24.11 -15.08
N LEU A 183 -0.99 -22.97 -15.75
CA LEU A 183 -1.29 -22.84 -17.18
C LEU A 183 -0.38 -23.73 -18.03
N LEU A 184 0.92 -23.81 -17.69
CA LEU A 184 1.87 -24.68 -18.37
C LEU A 184 1.53 -26.16 -18.21
N ALA A 185 1.24 -26.63 -16.98
CA ALA A 185 0.88 -28.03 -16.75
C ALA A 185 -0.41 -28.44 -17.46
N VAL A 186 -1.45 -27.60 -17.37
CA VAL A 186 -2.74 -27.85 -18.02
C VAL A 186 -2.59 -27.78 -19.53
N GLY A 187 -1.96 -26.72 -20.05
CA GLY A 187 -1.74 -26.51 -21.48
C GLY A 187 -0.94 -27.64 -22.13
N ALA A 188 0.15 -28.09 -21.50
CA ALA A 188 0.94 -29.22 -22.00
C ALA A 188 0.11 -30.51 -22.09
N ARG A 189 -0.83 -30.74 -21.17
CA ARG A 189 -1.70 -31.93 -21.21
C ARG A 189 -2.79 -31.82 -22.26
N LEU A 190 -3.46 -30.67 -22.34
CA LEU A 190 -4.56 -30.45 -23.29
C LEU A 190 -4.06 -30.49 -24.75
N THR A 191 -2.86 -29.98 -25.00
CA THR A 191 -2.31 -29.88 -26.36
C THR A 191 -1.73 -31.19 -26.91
N ARG A 192 -1.39 -32.16 -26.05
CA ARG A 192 -0.78 -33.45 -26.46
C ARG A 192 -1.63 -34.26 -27.44
N ARG A 193 -2.96 -34.15 -27.36
CA ARG A 193 -3.90 -34.90 -28.21
C ARG A 193 -4.45 -34.08 -29.39
N LEU A 194 -3.98 -32.85 -29.56
CA LEU A 194 -4.49 -31.95 -30.60
C LEU A 194 -3.72 -32.12 -31.91
N SER A 195 -4.43 -32.01 -33.02
CA SER A 195 -3.82 -31.95 -34.36
C SER A 195 -2.89 -30.74 -34.50
N ARG A 196 -1.95 -30.79 -35.44
CA ARG A 196 -1.01 -29.68 -35.70
C ARG A 196 -1.74 -28.36 -35.96
N ARG A 197 -2.83 -28.39 -36.76
CA ARG A 197 -3.66 -27.20 -37.03
C ARG A 197 -4.24 -26.59 -35.76
N ARG A 198 -4.82 -27.41 -34.86
CA ARG A 198 -5.37 -26.92 -33.58
C ARG A 198 -4.29 -26.36 -32.66
N ARG A 199 -3.09 -26.97 -32.62
CA ARG A 199 -1.95 -26.43 -31.87
C ARG A 199 -1.50 -25.07 -32.41
N LEU A 200 -1.44 -24.90 -33.73
CA LEU A 200 -1.11 -23.62 -34.35
C LEU A 200 -2.15 -22.54 -34.05
N LEU A 201 -3.44 -22.89 -34.10
CA LEU A 201 -4.52 -21.96 -33.72
C LEU A 201 -4.42 -21.53 -32.26
N LEU A 202 -4.14 -22.45 -31.34
CA LEU A 202 -3.92 -22.11 -29.93
C LEU A 202 -2.67 -21.24 -29.73
N ALA A 203 -1.59 -21.51 -30.45
CA ALA A 203 -0.39 -20.68 -30.39
C ALA A 203 -0.68 -19.26 -30.91
N ALA A 204 -1.39 -19.13 -32.03
CA ALA A 204 -1.81 -17.84 -32.59
C ALA A 204 -2.72 -17.07 -31.61
N ALA A 205 -3.68 -17.75 -30.98
CA ALA A 205 -4.53 -17.17 -29.94
C ALA A 205 -3.70 -16.70 -28.72
N GLY A 206 -2.68 -17.48 -28.33
CA GLY A 206 -1.74 -17.10 -27.26
C GLY A 206 -0.94 -15.84 -27.60
N VAL A 207 -0.43 -15.74 -28.83
CA VAL A 207 0.26 -14.53 -29.31
C VAL A 207 -0.68 -13.33 -29.33
N ALA A 208 -1.91 -13.49 -29.82
CA ALA A 208 -2.91 -12.42 -29.80
C ALA A 208 -3.22 -11.95 -28.37
N ALA A 209 -3.37 -12.88 -27.41
CA ALA A 209 -3.56 -12.54 -26.01
C ALA A 209 -2.36 -11.77 -25.43
N LEU A 210 -1.12 -12.15 -25.76
CA LEU A 210 0.09 -11.43 -25.34
C LEU A 210 0.15 -10.02 -25.92
N LEU A 211 -0.27 -9.80 -27.17
CA LEU A 211 -0.33 -8.47 -27.78
C LEU A 211 -1.37 -7.58 -27.07
N LEU A 212 -2.54 -8.13 -26.72
CA LEU A 212 -3.54 -7.41 -25.92
C LEU A 212 -3.01 -7.04 -24.53
N LEU A 213 -2.32 -7.96 -23.86
CA LEU A 213 -1.70 -7.70 -22.56
C LEU A 213 -0.57 -6.67 -22.66
N ALA A 214 0.22 -6.68 -23.74
CA ALA A 214 1.24 -5.67 -24.00
C ALA A 214 0.61 -4.28 -24.19
N GLN A 215 -0.50 -4.18 -24.93
CA GLN A 215 -1.25 -2.93 -25.07
C GLN A 215 -1.79 -2.43 -23.74
N GLN A 216 -2.37 -3.31 -22.91
CA GLN A 216 -2.83 -2.94 -21.57
C GLN A 216 -1.68 -2.47 -20.67
N THR A 217 -0.53 -3.13 -20.76
CA THR A 217 0.69 -2.74 -20.03
C THR A 217 1.13 -1.33 -20.41
N GLN A 218 1.09 -0.99 -21.71
CA GLN A 218 1.40 0.37 -22.18
C GLN A 218 0.42 1.42 -21.65
N GLN A 219 -0.89 1.10 -21.62
CA GLN A 219 -1.89 2.01 -21.03
C GLN A 219 -1.66 2.21 -19.52
N GLN A 220 -1.38 1.13 -18.79
CA GLN A 220 -1.08 1.18 -17.37
C GLN A 220 0.20 1.97 -17.07
N ALA A 221 1.27 1.76 -17.84
CA ALA A 221 2.52 2.48 -17.69
C ALA A 221 2.35 4.01 -17.84
N ARG A 222 1.41 4.47 -18.66
CA ARG A 222 1.11 5.91 -18.82
C ARG A 222 0.52 6.53 -17.55
N LEU A 223 -0.18 5.76 -16.71
CA LEU A 223 -0.70 6.27 -15.43
C LEU A 223 0.41 6.62 -14.44
N TRP A 224 1.58 5.98 -14.58
CA TRP A 224 2.77 6.25 -13.77
C TRP A 224 3.55 7.49 -14.22
N ARG A 225 3.04 8.25 -15.20
CA ARG A 225 3.68 9.49 -15.67
C ARG A 225 3.81 10.52 -14.56
N ASN A 226 2.77 10.69 -13.73
CA ASN A 226 2.80 11.58 -12.57
C ASN A 226 1.75 11.16 -11.52
N GLU A 227 1.83 11.79 -10.34
CA GLU A 227 0.96 11.48 -9.20
C GLU A 227 -0.51 11.81 -9.49
N ALA A 228 -0.82 12.90 -10.22
CA ALA A 228 -2.19 13.22 -10.60
C ALA A 228 -2.86 12.11 -11.42
N THR A 229 -2.20 11.58 -12.46
CA THR A 229 -2.77 10.49 -13.27
C THR A 229 -2.89 9.20 -12.46
N LEU A 230 -1.90 8.90 -11.62
CA LEU A 230 -1.84 7.67 -10.84
C LEU A 230 -2.91 7.63 -9.74
N PHE A 231 -2.98 8.68 -8.92
CA PHE A 231 -3.93 8.76 -7.81
C PHE A 231 -5.32 9.18 -8.26
N GLY A 232 -5.45 9.93 -9.37
CA GLY A 232 -6.73 10.19 -10.01
C GLY A 232 -7.40 8.91 -10.51
N ASN A 233 -6.65 8.03 -11.19
CA ASN A 233 -7.16 6.71 -11.57
C ASN A 233 -7.48 5.83 -10.35
N THR A 234 -6.64 5.89 -9.30
CA THR A 234 -6.91 5.16 -8.05
C THR A 234 -8.22 5.61 -7.41
N LEU A 235 -8.47 6.92 -7.33
CA LEU A 235 -9.71 7.49 -6.80
C LEU A 235 -10.93 7.14 -7.66
N ALA A 236 -10.78 7.11 -8.99
CA ALA A 236 -11.84 6.70 -9.91
C ALA A 236 -12.22 5.22 -9.78
N LEU A 237 -11.26 4.34 -9.42
CA LEU A 237 -11.49 2.90 -9.27
C LEU A 237 -11.96 2.50 -7.87
N ASP A 238 -11.34 3.06 -6.83
CA ASP A 238 -11.64 2.72 -5.43
C ASP A 238 -12.77 3.58 -4.84
N GLY A 239 -13.08 4.71 -5.47
CA GLY A 239 -14.10 5.66 -5.05
C GLY A 239 -13.57 6.78 -4.14
N PRO A 240 -14.44 7.73 -3.77
CA PRO A 240 -14.07 8.94 -3.03
C PRO A 240 -13.60 8.68 -1.59
N GLU A 241 -13.77 7.46 -1.07
CA GLU A 241 -13.36 7.10 0.29
C GLU A 241 -11.85 6.87 0.45
N ASN A 242 -11.08 6.90 -0.64
CA ASN A 242 -9.65 6.64 -0.61
C ASN A 242 -8.84 7.86 -0.13
N ILE A 243 -8.63 7.93 1.19
CA ILE A 243 -7.91 9.03 1.84
C ILE A 243 -6.49 9.20 1.32
N GLN A 244 -5.77 8.12 1.08
CA GLN A 244 -4.38 8.22 0.61
C GLN A 244 -4.31 8.80 -0.81
N ALA A 245 -5.28 8.48 -1.67
CA ALA A 245 -5.39 9.12 -2.97
C ALA A 245 -5.67 10.62 -2.84
N HIS A 246 -6.59 11.02 -1.96
CA HIS A 246 -6.86 12.43 -1.66
C HIS A 246 -5.62 13.16 -1.11
N LEU A 247 -4.90 12.58 -0.15
CA LEU A 247 -3.68 13.19 0.40
C LEU A 247 -2.58 13.34 -0.65
N ALA A 248 -2.40 12.34 -1.51
CA ALA A 248 -1.40 12.40 -2.58
C ALA A 248 -1.79 13.44 -3.65
N LEU A 249 -3.05 13.48 -4.08
CA LEU A 249 -3.56 14.49 -5.02
C LEU A 249 -3.45 15.90 -4.44
N SER A 250 -3.77 16.07 -3.16
CA SER A 250 -3.61 17.36 -2.46
C SER A 250 -2.18 17.87 -2.54
N LYS A 251 -1.20 17.02 -2.18
CA LYS A 251 0.23 17.35 -2.24
C LYS A 251 0.68 17.67 -3.66
N TYR A 252 0.31 16.83 -4.63
CA TYR A 252 0.63 17.09 -6.04
C TYR A 252 0.09 18.45 -6.51
N HIS A 253 -1.17 18.76 -6.20
CA HIS A 253 -1.77 20.02 -6.61
C HIS A 253 -1.17 21.23 -5.89
N TYR A 254 -0.74 21.06 -4.64
CA TYR A 254 -0.06 22.09 -3.87
C TYR A 254 1.36 22.38 -4.40
N GLU A 255 2.13 21.32 -4.67
CA GLU A 255 3.57 21.41 -4.91
C GLU A 255 3.95 21.49 -6.38
N VAL A 256 3.20 20.81 -7.25
CA VAL A 256 3.57 20.63 -8.66
C VAL A 256 2.68 21.46 -9.58
N SER A 257 1.35 21.40 -9.40
CA SER A 257 0.43 22.14 -10.28
C SER A 257 0.08 23.53 -9.76
N HIS A 258 0.53 23.91 -8.56
CA HIS A 258 0.24 25.18 -7.91
C HIS A 258 -1.26 25.55 -7.86
N ASN A 259 -2.14 24.54 -7.83
CA ASN A 259 -3.59 24.72 -7.82
C ASN A 259 -4.10 24.60 -6.38
N LEU A 260 -4.02 25.72 -5.65
CA LEU A 260 -4.44 25.81 -4.25
C LEU A 260 -5.89 25.35 -4.01
N PRO A 261 -6.89 25.79 -4.81
CA PRO A 261 -8.27 25.34 -4.62
C PRO A 261 -8.44 23.82 -4.71
N LEU A 262 -7.82 23.19 -5.70
CA LEU A 262 -7.91 21.74 -5.89
C LEU A 262 -7.12 20.98 -4.81
N ALA A 263 -5.96 21.50 -4.40
CA ALA A 263 -5.18 20.96 -3.31
C ALA A 263 -5.96 20.98 -1.98
N ARG A 264 -6.64 22.09 -1.70
CA ARG A 264 -7.50 22.28 -0.52
C ARG A 264 -8.72 21.37 -0.56
N HIS A 265 -9.38 21.25 -1.71
CA HIS A 265 -10.51 20.33 -1.88
C HIS A 265 -10.09 18.90 -1.49
N HIS A 266 -9.04 18.36 -2.11
CA HIS A 266 -8.61 16.99 -1.79
C HIS A 266 -8.13 16.84 -0.34
N LEU A 267 -7.46 17.84 0.24
CA LEU A 267 -7.06 17.78 1.65
C LEU A 267 -8.27 17.74 2.59
N THR A 268 -9.27 18.55 2.30
CA THR A 268 -10.50 18.64 3.10
C THR A 268 -11.26 17.32 3.06
N GLU A 269 -11.42 16.73 1.87
CA GLU A 269 -12.03 15.41 1.68
C GLU A 269 -11.28 14.31 2.47
N ALA A 270 -9.95 14.37 2.54
CA ALA A 270 -9.15 13.44 3.35
C ALA A 270 -9.37 13.64 4.86
N LEU A 271 -9.33 14.88 5.34
CA LEU A 271 -9.49 15.21 6.77
C LEU A 271 -10.89 14.86 7.30
N GLN A 272 -11.93 15.08 6.48
CA GLN A 272 -13.31 14.71 6.85
C GLN A 272 -13.50 13.20 7.01
N ARG A 273 -12.76 12.39 6.24
CA ARG A 273 -12.90 10.92 6.24
C ARG A 273 -12.03 10.19 7.26
N ASP A 274 -11.05 10.87 7.85
CA ASP A 274 -10.26 10.36 8.97
C ASP A 274 -10.02 11.46 10.02
N PRO A 275 -11.08 11.82 10.78
CA PRO A 275 -10.96 12.80 11.86
C PRO A 275 -9.95 12.38 12.92
N ALA A 276 -9.75 11.07 13.10
CA ALA A 276 -8.83 10.52 14.10
C ALA A 276 -7.36 10.79 13.77
N ASN A 277 -6.99 10.90 12.49
CA ASN A 277 -5.65 11.27 12.06
C ASN A 277 -5.57 12.67 11.41
N ALA A 278 -6.65 13.45 11.42
CA ALA A 278 -6.69 14.80 10.86
C ALA A 278 -5.59 15.71 11.43
N GLY A 279 -5.20 15.49 12.70
CA GLY A 279 -4.05 16.13 13.34
C GLY A 279 -2.73 16.05 12.55
N GLN A 280 -2.50 14.95 11.83
CA GLN A 280 -1.25 14.75 11.09
C GLN A 280 -1.10 15.66 9.88
N TYR A 281 -2.21 16.10 9.27
CA TYR A 281 -2.22 16.82 8.00
C TYR A 281 -2.89 18.20 8.06
N GLY A 282 -3.63 18.52 9.13
CA GLY A 282 -4.33 19.82 9.21
C GLY A 282 -3.41 21.03 9.21
N PHE A 283 -2.13 20.89 9.59
CA PHE A 283 -1.14 21.97 9.42
C PHE A 283 -1.01 22.42 7.95
N LEU A 284 -1.09 21.48 7.00
CA LEU A 284 -0.99 21.78 5.59
C LEU A 284 -2.20 22.60 5.13
N LEU A 285 -3.39 22.31 5.69
CA LEU A 285 -4.60 23.09 5.44
C LEU A 285 -4.46 24.51 6.01
N ALA A 286 -3.92 24.65 7.23
CA ALA A 286 -3.67 25.96 7.83
C ALA A 286 -2.71 26.81 6.97
N ILE A 287 -1.67 26.19 6.41
CA ILE A 287 -0.73 26.88 5.51
C ILE A 287 -1.42 27.28 4.19
N MET A 288 -2.19 26.38 3.57
CA MET A 288 -2.95 26.70 2.34
C MET A 288 -3.91 27.88 2.56
N LEU A 289 -4.65 27.89 3.67
CA LEU A 289 -5.57 28.97 4.02
C LEU A 289 -4.84 30.29 4.31
N LEU A 290 -3.67 30.22 4.97
CA LEU A 290 -2.84 31.39 5.22
C LEU A 290 -2.39 32.07 3.92
N GLU A 291 -2.03 31.26 2.91
CA GLU A 291 -1.65 31.70 1.57
C GLU A 291 -2.82 32.27 0.77
N GLU A 292 -4.02 31.71 0.91
CA GLU A 292 -5.26 32.24 0.31
C GLU A 292 -5.75 33.53 1.01
N GLY A 293 -5.20 33.86 2.19
CA GLY A 293 -5.59 35.05 2.96
C GLY A 293 -6.76 34.82 3.92
N GLU A 294 -7.23 33.57 4.05
CA GLU A 294 -8.41 33.16 4.82
C GLU A 294 -8.12 33.06 6.34
N THR A 295 -7.79 34.18 6.97
CA THR A 295 -7.27 34.22 8.35
C THR A 295 -8.20 33.58 9.39
N ALA A 296 -9.51 33.80 9.28
CA ALA A 296 -10.50 33.20 10.18
C ALA A 296 -10.53 31.67 10.09
N ALA A 297 -10.35 31.12 8.88
CA ALA A 297 -10.31 29.68 8.67
C ALA A 297 -9.01 29.06 9.21
N VAL A 298 -7.88 29.77 9.16
CA VAL A 298 -6.62 29.32 9.77
C VAL A 298 -6.79 29.11 11.27
N ALA A 299 -7.40 30.06 11.97
CA ALA A 299 -7.64 29.96 13.42
C ALA A 299 -8.55 28.76 13.76
N ALA A 300 -9.60 28.52 12.97
CA ALA A 300 -10.47 27.36 13.15
C ALA A 300 -9.71 26.02 13.00
N VAL A 301 -8.83 25.91 12.01
CA VAL A 301 -8.01 24.71 11.80
C VAL A 301 -7.00 24.52 12.93
N ALA A 302 -6.37 25.59 13.41
CA ALA A 302 -5.43 25.52 14.53
C ALA A 302 -6.13 25.14 15.86
N ALA A 303 -7.36 25.61 16.09
CA ALA A 303 -8.18 25.18 17.22
C ALA A 303 -8.53 23.68 17.14
N GLN A 304 -8.88 23.17 15.96
CA GLN A 304 -9.10 21.73 15.75
C GLN A 304 -7.82 20.91 16.00
N GLN A 305 -6.67 21.43 15.56
CA GLN A 305 -5.36 20.83 15.82
C GLN A 305 -5.04 20.76 17.32
N LEU A 306 -5.33 21.83 18.08
CA LEU A 306 -5.14 21.84 19.53
C LEU A 306 -6.00 20.79 20.23
N ALA A 307 -7.30 20.76 19.92
CA ALA A 307 -8.23 19.77 20.49
C ALA A 307 -7.78 18.33 20.20
N TRP A 308 -7.28 18.09 18.99
CA TRP A 308 -6.73 16.80 18.59
C TRP A 308 -5.48 16.44 19.42
N VAL A 309 -4.55 17.37 19.64
CA VAL A 309 -3.35 17.15 20.47
C VAL A 309 -3.70 16.83 21.92
N GLU A 310 -4.68 17.53 22.49
CA GLU A 310 -5.11 17.29 23.88
C GLU A 310 -5.75 15.92 24.06
N GLU A 311 -6.63 15.53 23.14
CA GLU A 311 -7.19 14.17 23.09
C GLU A 311 -6.08 13.12 22.91
N PHE A 312 -5.13 13.39 22.03
CA PHE A 312 -4.00 12.50 21.78
C PHE A 312 -3.10 12.33 23.01
N LYS A 313 -2.78 13.42 23.71
CA LYS A 313 -2.04 13.40 24.99
C LYS A 313 -2.76 12.57 26.05
N ARG A 314 -4.08 12.72 26.17
CA ARG A 314 -4.90 11.93 27.10
C ARG A 314 -4.79 10.43 26.81
N ARG A 315 -4.80 10.02 25.54
CA ARG A 315 -4.61 8.62 25.13
C ARG A 315 -3.18 8.09 25.37
N LEU A 316 -2.18 8.94 25.20
CA LEU A 316 -0.76 8.58 25.37
C LEU A 316 -0.33 8.47 26.82
N ALA A 317 -0.89 9.27 27.72
CA ALA A 317 -0.63 9.19 29.15
C ALA A 317 -0.96 7.79 29.74
N ALA A 318 -1.74 6.98 29.01
CA ALA A 318 -2.02 5.60 29.35
C ALA A 318 -0.99 4.57 28.85
N ASN A 319 -0.06 4.92 27.94
CA ASN A 319 0.79 3.96 27.19
C ASN A 319 2.29 4.34 27.09
N ASP A 320 2.75 5.36 27.81
CA ASP A 320 4.17 5.67 28.13
C ASP A 320 5.20 5.65 26.96
N ALA A 321 4.82 6.12 25.77
CA ALA A 321 5.70 6.14 24.59
C ALA A 321 6.21 7.56 24.24
N LYS A 322 7.41 7.90 24.74
CA LYS A 322 8.07 9.21 24.56
C LYS A 322 8.37 9.59 23.09
N ALA A 323 8.70 8.60 22.24
CA ALA A 323 8.97 8.83 20.81
C ALA A 323 7.70 9.23 20.03
N THR A 324 6.53 8.78 20.49
CA THR A 324 5.25 9.10 19.90
C THR A 324 4.92 10.58 20.11
N GLN A 325 5.22 11.16 21.27
CA GLN A 325 4.95 12.57 21.59
C GLN A 325 5.60 13.55 20.60
N LEU A 326 6.84 13.30 20.17
CA LEU A 326 7.57 14.20 19.26
C LEU A 326 7.00 14.20 17.84
N ARG A 327 6.53 13.04 17.36
CA ARG A 327 6.00 12.86 15.99
C ARG A 327 4.75 13.70 15.72
N TYR A 328 3.97 13.97 16.77
CA TYR A 328 2.70 14.69 16.68
C TYR A 328 2.77 16.15 17.13
N ALA A 329 3.87 16.57 17.77
CA ALA A 329 4.09 17.97 18.15
C ALA A 329 4.41 18.87 16.95
N ILE A 330 5.12 18.34 15.93
CA ILE A 330 5.59 19.13 14.78
C ILE A 330 4.43 19.67 13.92
N PRO A 331 3.45 18.84 13.47
CA PRO A 331 2.29 19.35 12.71
C PRO A 331 1.55 20.46 13.45
N SER A 332 1.33 20.30 14.75
CA SER A 332 0.59 21.29 15.53
C SER A 332 1.36 22.60 15.68
N LEU A 333 2.67 22.56 15.94
CA LEU A 333 3.51 23.76 15.96
C LEU A 333 3.48 24.52 14.61
N LEU A 334 3.43 23.81 13.49
CA LEU A 334 3.30 24.42 12.16
C LEU A 334 1.92 25.09 12.00
N ALA A 335 0.85 24.45 12.46
CA ALA A 335 -0.50 25.03 12.43
C ALA A 335 -0.60 26.29 13.32
N PHE A 336 -0.02 26.27 14.52
CA PHE A 336 -0.01 27.43 15.42
C PHE A 336 0.84 28.57 14.88
N ALA A 337 2.02 28.28 14.30
CA ALA A 337 2.82 29.29 13.65
C ALA A 337 2.03 29.94 12.49
N ALA A 338 1.31 29.16 11.68
CA ALA A 338 0.45 29.70 10.62
C ALA A 338 -0.69 30.57 11.17
N GLN A 339 -1.33 30.16 12.28
CA GLN A 339 -2.36 30.95 12.96
C GLN A 339 -1.83 32.31 13.43
N HIS A 340 -0.72 32.35 14.16
CA HIS A 340 -0.19 33.62 14.67
C HIS A 340 0.29 34.55 13.55
N ILE A 341 0.81 33.99 12.44
CA ILE A 341 1.09 34.79 11.22
C ILE A 341 -0.21 35.35 10.63
N ALA A 342 -1.31 34.59 10.64
CA ALA A 342 -2.61 35.04 10.15
C ALA A 342 -3.21 36.16 11.01
N GLU A 343 -3.03 36.08 12.33
CA GLU A 343 -3.50 37.04 13.34
C GLU A 343 -2.64 38.31 13.43
N GLY A 344 -1.40 38.26 12.91
CA GLY A 344 -0.43 39.36 13.00
C GLY A 344 0.42 39.34 14.27
N ASP A 345 0.31 38.30 15.11
CA ASP A 345 1.18 38.08 16.26
C ASP A 345 2.51 37.46 15.82
N TYR A 346 3.36 38.33 15.26
CA TYR A 346 4.62 37.92 14.66
C TYR A 346 5.70 37.50 15.66
N GLU A 347 5.61 37.96 16.91
CA GLU A 347 6.54 37.60 17.98
C GLU A 347 6.34 36.14 18.38
N LEU A 348 5.08 35.77 18.65
CA LEU A 348 4.73 34.40 19.01
C LEU A 348 4.96 33.44 17.83
N ALA A 349 4.66 33.86 16.60
CA ALA A 349 4.98 33.10 15.41
C ALA A 349 6.49 32.80 15.30
N GLN A 350 7.36 33.79 15.53
CA GLN A 350 8.81 33.62 15.48
C GLN A 350 9.31 32.64 16.55
N GLU A 351 8.82 32.76 17.79
CA GLU A 351 9.19 31.86 18.88
C GLU A 351 8.91 30.38 18.52
N LYS A 352 7.73 30.11 17.94
CA LYS A 352 7.35 28.76 17.51
C LYS A 352 8.18 28.26 16.32
N LEU A 353 8.47 29.14 15.36
CA LEU A 353 9.32 28.81 14.22
C LEU A 353 10.78 28.55 14.63
N ASP A 354 11.31 29.27 15.61
CA ASP A 354 12.65 29.07 16.16
C ASP A 354 12.76 27.77 16.96
N TYR A 355 11.70 27.44 17.71
CA TYR A 355 11.61 26.13 18.36
C TYR A 355 11.56 25.00 17.33
N LEU A 356 10.76 25.12 16.27
CA LEU A 356 10.72 24.17 15.17
C LEU A 356 12.05 24.04 14.42
N ALA A 357 12.76 25.15 14.19
CA ALA A 357 14.07 25.15 13.54
C ALA A 357 15.11 24.35 14.34
N ARG A 358 15.05 24.41 15.69
CA ARG A 358 15.92 23.61 16.57
C ARG A 358 15.55 22.12 16.56
N LEU A 359 14.26 21.81 16.52
CA LEU A 359 13.77 20.43 16.48
C LEU A 359 14.01 19.75 15.13
N ARG A 360 13.84 20.49 14.02
CA ARG A 360 13.92 20.00 12.64
C ARG A 360 14.64 21.01 11.74
N PRO A 361 15.97 21.13 11.84
CA PRO A 361 16.76 22.08 11.05
C PRO A 361 16.58 21.92 9.54
N ASP A 362 16.34 20.70 9.07
CA ASP A 362 16.22 20.38 7.64
C ASP A 362 14.81 20.61 7.08
N SER A 363 13.85 21.04 7.90
CA SER A 363 12.45 21.22 7.48
C SER A 363 12.30 22.43 6.54
N PRO A 364 11.72 22.25 5.33
CA PRO A 364 11.42 23.37 4.44
C PRO A 364 10.24 24.23 4.91
N TRP A 365 9.41 23.73 5.83
CA TRP A 365 8.21 24.43 6.31
C TRP A 365 8.54 25.68 7.14
N VAL A 366 9.62 25.63 7.93
CA VAL A 366 10.05 26.77 8.74
C VAL A 366 10.44 27.98 7.88
N PRO A 367 11.36 27.85 6.90
CA PRO A 367 11.68 28.97 6.02
C PRO A 367 10.49 29.36 5.12
N TRP A 368 9.56 28.46 4.81
CA TRP A 368 8.33 28.80 4.08
C TRP A 368 7.40 29.69 4.89
N LEU A 369 7.12 29.35 6.14
CA LEU A 369 6.30 30.18 7.02
C LEU A 369 6.95 31.53 7.31
N ARG A 370 8.29 31.59 7.48
CA ARG A 370 9.03 32.86 7.59
C ARG A 370 8.89 33.71 6.33
N TYR A 371 8.82 33.10 5.16
CA TYR A 371 8.57 33.81 3.90
C TYR A 371 7.16 34.41 3.89
N LEU A 372 6.12 33.64 4.22
CA LEU A 372 4.75 34.14 4.28
C LEU A 372 4.57 35.25 5.33
N GLN A 373 5.23 35.11 6.48
CA GLN A 373 5.29 36.15 7.51
C GLN A 373 5.90 37.44 6.96
N ALA A 374 7.07 37.36 6.34
CA ALA A 374 7.77 38.53 5.79
C ALA A 374 6.96 39.21 4.67
N GLN A 375 6.27 38.43 3.82
CA GLN A 375 5.37 38.99 2.81
C GLN A 375 4.23 39.82 3.43
N ARG A 376 3.60 39.31 4.50
CA ARG A 376 2.54 40.03 5.22
C ARG A 376 3.04 41.28 5.95
N GLN A 377 4.28 41.26 6.43
CA GLN A 377 4.94 42.43 7.02
C GLN A 377 5.42 43.46 5.99
N GLY A 378 5.44 43.11 4.70
CA GLY A 378 6.04 43.94 3.66
C GLY A 378 7.58 43.96 3.67
N ASP A 379 8.24 43.07 4.42
CA ASP A 379 9.70 42.96 4.49
C ASP A 379 10.25 42.12 3.32
N VAL A 380 10.56 42.81 2.23
CA VAL A 380 11.10 42.22 1.00
C VAL A 380 12.45 41.53 1.24
N ALA A 381 13.30 42.06 2.11
CA ALA A 381 14.63 41.53 2.37
C ALA A 381 14.54 40.21 3.16
N ALA A 382 13.71 40.16 4.19
CA ALA A 382 13.43 38.94 4.94
C ALA A 382 12.76 37.88 4.07
N ALA A 383 11.80 38.27 3.21
CA ALA A 383 11.14 37.35 2.28
C ALA A 383 12.16 36.72 1.30
N ALA A 384 13.05 37.53 0.71
CA ALA A 384 14.09 37.02 -0.19
C ALA A 384 15.07 36.07 0.52
N LYS A 385 15.46 36.38 1.77
CA LYS A 385 16.32 35.51 2.59
C LYS A 385 15.63 34.18 2.91
N ALA A 386 14.37 34.23 3.32
CA ALA A 386 13.57 33.05 3.63
C ALA A 386 13.37 32.16 2.39
N ARG A 387 13.03 32.72 1.22
CA ARG A 387 12.90 31.98 -0.04
C ARG A 387 14.20 31.25 -0.44
N ARG A 388 15.37 31.87 -0.24
CA ARG A 388 16.67 31.22 -0.47
C ARG A 388 16.91 30.06 0.50
N ALA A 389 16.49 30.18 1.75
CA ALA A 389 16.61 29.12 2.74
C ALA A 389 15.72 27.91 2.41
N VAL A 390 14.50 28.13 1.91
CA VAL A 390 13.61 27.04 1.44
C VAL A 390 14.31 26.20 0.36
N ARG A 391 14.96 26.83 -0.62
CA ARG A 391 15.67 26.12 -1.71
C ARG A 391 16.84 25.26 -1.23
N ARG A 392 17.43 25.59 -0.08
CA ARG A 392 18.54 24.84 0.53
C ARG A 392 18.08 23.74 1.48
N ALA A 393 16.80 23.72 1.87
CA ALA A 393 16.27 22.67 2.71
C ALA A 393 16.23 21.34 1.95
N HIS A 394 16.71 20.27 2.59
CA HIS A 394 16.79 18.94 1.98
C HIS A 394 15.94 17.89 2.70
N GLY A 395 15.30 18.23 3.83
CA GLY A 395 14.59 17.29 4.69
C GLY A 395 13.29 16.73 4.11
N GLU A 396 12.68 17.40 3.12
CA GLU A 396 11.50 16.89 2.41
C GLU A 396 11.71 17.06 0.89
N PRO A 397 12.05 15.99 0.16
CA PRO A 397 12.34 16.04 -1.27
C PRO A 397 11.20 16.62 -2.12
N TYR A 398 9.96 16.45 -1.65
CA TYR A 398 8.74 16.72 -2.40
C TYR A 398 8.39 18.23 -2.46
N LEU A 399 8.66 18.98 -1.39
CA LEU A 399 8.44 20.43 -1.34
C LEU A 399 9.35 21.25 -2.25
N ARG A 400 10.40 20.66 -2.84
CA ARG A 400 11.35 21.38 -3.67
C ARG A 400 10.71 22.01 -4.90
N HIS A 401 9.68 21.38 -5.48
CA HIS A 401 9.10 21.81 -6.75
C HIS A 401 8.35 23.13 -6.67
N ARG A 402 7.69 23.40 -5.53
CA ARG A 402 6.89 24.59 -5.31
C ARG A 402 7.67 25.91 -5.35
N PHE A 403 8.99 25.85 -5.14
CA PHE A 403 9.80 27.03 -4.85
C PHE A 403 10.90 27.29 -5.89
N LEU A 404 10.93 26.50 -6.96
CA LEU A 404 11.89 26.63 -8.06
C LEU A 404 11.45 27.66 -9.11
N GLU A 405 10.13 27.83 -9.29
CA GLU A 405 9.52 28.96 -10.00
C GLU A 405 9.28 30.13 -9.02
#